data_AF-A0A9D4Y543-F1
#
_entry.id   AF-A0A9D4Y543-F1
#
_cell.length_a   1.000
_cell.length_b   1.000
_cell.length_c   1.000
_cell.angle_alpha   90.00
_cell.angle_beta   90.00
_cell.angle_gamma   90.00
#
_symmetry.space_group_name_H-M   'P 1'
#
loop_
_entity.id
_entity.type
_entity.pdbx_description
1 polymer ?
#
loop_
_entity_poly.entity_id
_entity_poly.type
_entity_poly.pdbx_seq_one_letter_code
_entity_poly.pdbx_strand_id
1 'polypeptide(L)'
;MNCSLKFSARGAAPTTPQGELPLDPRPLNGQRNHRSLTGQRNSQEPPSSAPKAKRDAYKKHVDDVNETACLMLATMNSELQKQHDNMAAFDMIEHLKMLYQEQARHKRFEVSKALFKAS
;
A
#
# COMPACT_ATOMS: atom_id res chain seq x y z
N MET A 1 -16.25 -1.48 -2.19
CA MET A 1 -16.17 -0.15 -1.53
C MET A 1 -16.60 0.88 -2.56
N ASN A 2 -17.60 1.73 -2.28
CA ASN A 2 -18.12 2.66 -3.30
C ASN A 2 -17.16 3.85 -3.56
N CYS A 3 -16.13 3.62 -4.38
CA CYS A 3 -15.11 4.62 -4.76
C CYS A 3 -15.63 5.80 -5.62
N SER A 4 -16.90 5.80 -6.01
CA SER A 4 -17.46 6.78 -6.96
C SER A 4 -17.71 8.19 -6.40
N LEU A 5 -17.55 8.44 -5.09
CA LEU A 5 -17.78 9.76 -4.49
C LEU A 5 -16.76 10.16 -3.41
N LYS A 6 -15.66 10.82 -3.83
CA LYS A 6 -15.25 12.18 -3.41
C LYS A 6 -13.76 12.46 -3.72
N PHE A 7 -13.45 12.75 -4.98
CA PHE A 7 -12.31 13.62 -5.33
C PHE A 7 -12.64 15.07 -4.89
N SER A 8 -12.66 15.31 -3.58
CA SER A 8 -12.89 16.64 -3.01
C SER A 8 -11.56 17.36 -2.91
N ALA A 9 -11.24 18.14 -3.95
CA ALA A 9 -10.03 18.95 -4.01
C ALA A 9 -9.86 19.78 -2.73
N ARG A 10 -8.73 19.60 -2.05
CA ARG A 10 -8.40 20.34 -0.82
C ARG A 10 -6.97 20.89 -0.93
N GLY A 11 -6.86 22.06 -1.54
CA GLY A 11 -5.62 22.83 -1.53
C GLY A 11 -5.49 23.65 -0.25
N ALA A 12 -4.28 23.69 0.32
CA ALA A 12 -3.64 24.82 1.00
C ALA A 12 -2.39 24.32 1.75
N ALA A 13 -1.21 24.80 1.36
CA ALA A 13 0.00 24.65 2.16
C ALA A 13 0.08 25.78 3.20
N PRO A 14 0.82 25.56 4.30
CA PRO A 14 1.72 26.59 4.79
C PRO A 14 3.17 26.10 4.85
N THR A 15 4.09 27.04 4.64
CA THR A 15 5.53 26.85 4.45
C THR A 15 6.37 27.08 5.73
N THR A 16 7.32 26.17 5.99
CA THR A 16 8.72 26.50 6.41
C THR A 16 8.87 27.00 7.89
N PRO A 17 9.98 26.77 8.65
CA PRO A 17 11.36 26.62 8.19
C PRO A 17 12.16 25.39 8.61
N GLN A 18 13.35 25.30 7.99
CA GLN A 18 14.31 24.22 8.06
C GLN A 18 15.02 24.12 9.43
N GLY A 19 15.29 22.89 9.84
CA GLY A 19 16.35 22.54 10.79
C GLY A 19 17.25 21.50 10.11
N GLU A 20 18.34 21.96 9.52
CA GLU A 20 19.33 21.09 8.86
C GLU A 20 20.14 20.34 9.95
N LEU A 21 20.25 19.02 9.84
CA LEU A 21 21.07 18.20 10.73
C LEU A 21 21.92 17.21 9.90
N PRO A 22 23.18 16.94 10.29
CA PRO A 22 24.19 16.52 9.33
C PRO A 22 24.01 15.10 8.78
N LEU A 23 24.44 14.92 7.52
CA LEU A 23 24.48 13.62 6.85
C LEU A 23 25.74 12.83 7.27
N ASP A 24 25.66 12.09 8.36
CA ASP A 24 26.68 11.08 8.70
C ASP A 24 26.62 9.87 7.73
N PRO A 25 27.73 9.51 7.05
CA PRO A 25 27.76 8.36 6.16
C PRO A 25 27.62 7.03 6.93
N ARG A 26 26.46 6.37 6.82
CA ARG A 26 26.28 5.02 7.38
C ARG A 26 27.05 3.96 6.55
N PRO A 27 27.81 3.06 7.19
CA PRO A 27 28.54 2.01 6.47
C PRO A 27 27.59 0.95 5.88
N LEU A 28 27.89 0.52 4.66
CA LEU A 28 27.22 -0.58 3.96
C LEU A 28 27.65 -1.94 4.54
N ASN A 29 27.06 -2.33 5.68
CA ASN A 29 27.13 -3.72 6.15
C ASN A 29 25.80 -4.44 5.91
N GLY A 30 25.89 -5.64 5.31
CA GLY A 30 24.78 -6.44 4.78
C GLY A 30 23.89 -7.12 5.81
N GLN A 31 23.41 -6.40 6.82
CA GLN A 31 22.28 -6.87 7.62
C GLN A 31 20.98 -6.68 6.82
N ARG A 32 20.50 -7.78 6.22
CA ARG A 32 19.08 -7.92 5.84
C ARG A 32 18.24 -7.99 7.12
N ASN A 33 18.15 -6.86 7.80
CA ASN A 33 17.16 -6.64 8.84
C ASN A 33 15.80 -6.89 8.19
N HIS A 34 15.06 -7.89 8.68
CA HIS A 34 13.62 -7.96 8.48
C HIS A 34 12.98 -6.78 9.22
N ARG A 35 13.15 -5.57 8.66
CA ARG A 35 12.31 -4.43 8.97
C ARG A 35 10.91 -4.87 8.57
N SER A 36 10.08 -5.17 9.56
CA SER A 36 8.65 -5.33 9.33
C SER A 36 8.13 -4.05 8.70
N LEU A 37 7.97 -4.08 7.37
CA LEU A 37 7.19 -3.11 6.60
C LEU A 37 5.69 -3.41 6.77
N THR A 38 5.29 -3.85 7.97
CA THR A 38 3.90 -3.92 8.42
C THR A 38 3.46 -2.51 8.84
N GLY A 39 3.53 -1.57 7.90
CA GLY A 39 2.84 -0.31 8.04
C GLY A 39 1.34 -0.60 8.05
N GLN A 40 0.65 -0.14 9.11
CA GLN A 40 -0.80 -0.23 9.30
C GLN A 40 -1.36 -1.62 9.67
N ARG A 41 -1.23 -1.98 10.96
CA ARG A 41 -2.19 -2.92 11.60
C ARG A 41 -2.74 -2.45 12.95
N ASN A 42 -2.42 -1.22 13.37
CA ASN A 42 -2.64 -0.74 14.75
C ASN A 42 -3.29 0.65 14.84
N SER A 43 -4.15 1.00 13.88
CA SER A 43 -5.05 2.16 13.99
C SER A 43 -6.35 1.71 14.67
N GLN A 44 -6.30 1.47 15.99
CA GLN A 44 -7.53 1.30 16.77
C GLN A 44 -8.32 2.60 16.79
N GLU A 45 -9.64 2.52 16.66
CA GLU A 45 -10.51 3.69 16.72
C GLU A 45 -10.35 4.39 18.09
N PRO A 46 -10.01 5.69 18.13
CA PRO A 46 -9.87 6.41 19.38
C PRO A 46 -11.23 6.51 20.09
N PRO A 47 -11.30 6.33 21.42
CA PRO A 47 -12.56 6.39 22.15
C PRO A 47 -13.24 7.76 21.97
N SER A 48 -14.56 7.82 22.12
CA SER A 48 -15.34 9.06 21.93
C SER A 48 -14.90 10.21 22.84
N SER A 49 -14.35 9.88 24.02
CA SER A 49 -13.75 10.80 25.00
C SER A 49 -12.33 11.27 24.64
N ALA A 50 -11.72 10.75 23.57
CA ALA A 50 -10.36 11.13 23.17
C ALA A 50 -10.29 12.61 22.73
N PRO A 51 -9.13 13.28 22.96
CA PRO A 51 -8.87 14.63 22.47
C PRO A 51 -9.19 14.77 20.99
N LYS A 52 -9.84 15.88 20.61
CA LYS A 52 -10.29 16.15 19.23
C LYS A 52 -9.18 15.90 18.20
N ALA A 53 -7.97 16.38 18.45
CA ALA A 53 -6.81 16.18 17.59
C ALA A 53 -6.49 14.69 17.30
N LYS A 54 -6.69 13.77 18.26
CA LYS A 54 -6.50 12.32 18.03
C LYS A 54 -7.61 11.75 17.13
N ARG A 55 -8.85 12.20 17.30
CA ARG A 55 -9.99 11.77 16.47
C ARG A 55 -9.90 12.32 15.05
N ASP A 56 -9.49 13.58 14.90
CA ASP A 56 -9.25 14.21 13.60
C ASP A 56 -8.08 13.52 12.85
N ALA A 57 -6.98 13.19 13.55
CA ALA A 57 -5.86 12.46 12.97
C ALA A 57 -6.23 11.03 12.53
N TYR A 58 -6.99 10.29 13.35
CA TYR A 58 -7.52 8.97 12.98
C TYR A 58 -8.43 9.05 11.74
N LYS A 59 -9.35 10.02 11.71
CA LYS A 59 -10.22 10.23 10.55
C LYS A 59 -9.42 10.51 9.28
N LYS A 60 -8.46 11.44 9.33
CA LYS A 60 -7.57 11.71 8.20
C LYS A 60 -6.87 10.43 7.72
N HIS A 61 -6.35 9.63 8.65
CA HIS A 61 -5.70 8.37 8.30
C HIS A 61 -6.65 7.37 7.60
N VAL A 62 -7.90 7.23 8.07
CA VAL A 62 -8.91 6.41 7.40
C VAL A 62 -9.25 6.95 6.00
N ASP A 63 -9.40 8.27 5.86
CA ASP A 63 -9.64 8.93 4.57
C ASP A 63 -8.45 8.69 3.59
N ASP A 64 -7.20 8.88 4.05
CA ASP A 64 -5.97 8.64 3.26
C ASP A 64 -5.85 7.16 2.79
N VAL A 65 -6.21 6.20 3.65
CA VAL A 65 -6.19 4.75 3.32
C VAL A 65 -7.26 4.39 2.30
N ASN A 66 -8.46 4.96 2.43
CA ASN A 66 -9.55 4.75 1.48
C ASN A 66 -9.24 5.37 0.11
N GLU A 67 -8.65 6.57 0.06
CA GLU A 67 -8.18 7.19 -1.18
C GLU A 67 -7.12 6.31 -1.87
N THR A 68 -6.15 5.80 -1.10
CA THR A 68 -5.13 4.87 -1.62
C THR A 68 -5.76 3.61 -2.20
N ALA A 69 -6.77 3.03 -1.54
CA ALA A 69 -7.48 1.86 -2.04
C ALA A 69 -8.21 2.14 -3.37
N CYS A 70 -8.91 3.28 -3.46
CA CYS A 70 -9.60 3.67 -4.69
C CYS A 70 -8.63 3.96 -5.85
N LEU A 71 -7.48 4.58 -5.59
CA LEU A 71 -6.42 4.77 -6.59
C LEU A 71 -5.86 3.43 -7.08
N MET A 72 -5.61 2.47 -6.17
CA MET A 72 -5.18 1.13 -6.56
C MET A 72 -6.22 0.46 -7.47
N LEU A 73 -7.48 0.40 -7.05
CA LEU A 73 -8.57 -0.19 -7.85
C LEU A 73 -8.71 0.47 -9.23
N ALA A 74 -8.64 1.81 -9.30
CA ALA A 74 -8.72 2.55 -10.57
C ALA A 74 -7.62 2.18 -11.57
N THR A 75 -6.43 1.76 -11.10
CA THR A 75 -5.32 1.30 -11.96
C THR A 75 -5.41 -0.18 -12.36
N MET A 76 -6.28 -0.96 -11.74
CA MET A 76 -6.48 -2.37 -12.07
C MET A 76 -7.38 -2.56 -13.29
N ASN A 77 -7.28 -3.72 -13.94
CA ASN A 77 -8.27 -4.15 -14.94
C ASN A 77 -9.58 -4.58 -14.27
N SER A 78 -10.67 -4.68 -15.05
CA SER A 78 -12.01 -4.97 -14.54
C SER A 78 -12.18 -6.33 -13.84
N GLU A 79 -11.35 -7.31 -14.18
CA GLU A 79 -11.34 -8.63 -13.51
C GLU A 79 -10.75 -8.51 -12.10
N LEU A 80 -9.57 -7.88 -11.99
CA LEU A 80 -8.92 -7.60 -10.72
C LEU A 80 -9.75 -6.65 -9.85
N GLN A 81 -10.37 -5.61 -10.42
CA GLN A 81 -11.25 -4.70 -9.67
C GLN A 81 -12.37 -5.46 -8.93
N LYS A 82 -13.06 -6.38 -9.61
CA LYS A 82 -14.13 -7.20 -8.99
C LYS A 82 -13.62 -8.06 -7.84
N GLN A 83 -12.41 -8.62 -7.97
CA GLN A 83 -11.80 -9.44 -6.93
C GLN A 83 -11.44 -8.63 -5.68
N HIS A 84 -11.10 -7.35 -5.84
CA HIS A 84 -10.49 -6.54 -4.78
C HIS A 84 -11.38 -5.41 -4.24
N ASP A 85 -12.61 -5.23 -4.75
CA ASP A 85 -13.50 -4.10 -4.42
C ASP A 85 -13.72 -3.86 -2.90
N ASN A 86 -13.61 -4.89 -2.06
CA ASN A 86 -13.80 -4.78 -0.61
C ASN A 86 -12.54 -5.07 0.23
N MET A 87 -11.35 -5.01 -0.39
CA MET A 87 -10.07 -5.14 0.29
C MET A 87 -9.46 -3.77 0.64
N ALA A 88 -8.74 -3.68 1.75
CA ALA A 88 -7.95 -2.49 2.04
C ALA A 88 -6.72 -2.41 1.11
N ALA A 89 -6.15 -1.20 0.94
CA ALA A 89 -5.00 -0.97 0.07
C ALA A 89 -3.80 -1.89 0.37
N PHE A 90 -3.54 -2.19 1.65
CA PHE A 90 -2.47 -3.09 2.06
C PHE A 90 -2.74 -4.54 1.64
N ASP A 91 -3.94 -5.05 1.90
CA ASP A 91 -4.33 -6.42 1.56
C ASP A 91 -4.33 -6.63 0.04
N MET A 92 -4.77 -5.62 -0.72
CA MET A 92 -4.69 -5.63 -2.19
C MET A 92 -3.26 -5.78 -2.70
N ILE A 93 -2.31 -4.97 -2.20
CA ILE A 93 -0.94 -5.04 -2.70
C ILE A 93 -0.22 -6.33 -2.25
N GLU A 94 -0.59 -6.91 -1.11
CA GLU A 94 -0.11 -8.24 -0.69
C GLU A 94 -0.67 -9.35 -1.60
N HIS A 95 -1.99 -9.36 -1.83
CA HIS A 95 -2.64 -10.36 -2.67
C HIS A 95 -2.16 -10.31 -4.13
N LEU A 96 -2.04 -9.11 -4.72
CA LEU A 96 -1.48 -8.95 -6.08
C LEU A 96 -0.03 -9.44 -6.18
N LYS A 97 0.81 -9.18 -5.17
CA LYS A 97 2.19 -9.70 -5.15
C LYS A 97 2.22 -11.22 -5.19
N MET A 98 1.40 -11.88 -4.36
CA MET A 98 1.30 -13.34 -4.37
C MET A 98 0.82 -13.85 -5.74
N LEU A 99 -0.29 -13.31 -6.26
CA LEU A 99 -0.88 -13.71 -7.54
C LEU A 99 0.11 -13.63 -8.71
N TYR A 100 0.84 -12.52 -8.84
CA TYR A 100 1.82 -12.36 -9.92
C TYR A 100 3.10 -13.18 -9.70
N GLN A 101 3.52 -13.43 -8.47
CA GLN A 101 4.63 -14.34 -8.17
C GLN A 101 4.27 -15.79 -8.56
N GLU A 102 3.08 -16.27 -8.18
CA GLU A 102 2.56 -17.58 -8.58
C GLU A 102 2.50 -17.72 -10.11
N GLN A 103 1.86 -16.75 -10.79
CA GLN A 103 1.75 -16.76 -12.25
C GLN A 103 3.13 -16.76 -12.92
N ALA A 104 4.10 -16.01 -12.38
CA ALA A 104 5.45 -15.97 -12.91
C ALA A 104 6.25 -17.25 -12.63
N ARG A 105 5.98 -18.00 -11.55
CA ARG A 105 6.57 -19.35 -11.37
C ARG A 105 5.96 -20.34 -12.37
N HIS A 106 4.63 -20.33 -12.52
CA HIS A 106 3.94 -21.21 -13.45
C HIS A 106 4.37 -21.00 -14.91
N LYS A 107 4.44 -19.74 -15.38
CA LYS A 107 4.91 -19.42 -16.74
C LYS A 107 6.34 -19.88 -17.00
N ARG A 108 7.26 -19.73 -16.03
CA ARG A 108 8.63 -20.24 -16.14
C ARG A 108 8.66 -21.77 -16.25
N PHE A 109 7.86 -22.46 -15.45
CA PHE A 109 7.77 -23.92 -15.50
C PHE A 109 7.30 -24.42 -16.87
N GLU A 110 6.22 -23.86 -17.43
CA GLU A 110 5.71 -24.28 -18.74
C GLU A 110 6.69 -23.94 -19.89
N VAL A 111 7.42 -22.81 -19.82
CA VAL A 111 8.49 -22.51 -20.79
C VAL A 111 9.62 -23.53 -20.69
N SER A 112 10.15 -23.82 -19.49
CA SER A 112 11.20 -24.83 -19.32
C SER A 112 10.75 -26.20 -19.81
N LYS A 113 9.53 -26.62 -19.47
CA LYS A 113 8.90 -27.87 -19.91
C LYS A 113 8.73 -27.95 -21.43
N ALA A 114 8.47 -26.84 -22.11
CA ALA A 114 8.42 -26.80 -23.57
C ALA A 114 9.83 -26.99 -24.18
N LEU A 115 10.85 -26.32 -23.64
CA LEU A 115 12.25 -26.44 -24.08
C LEU A 115 12.77 -27.88 -23.94
N PHE A 116 12.59 -28.50 -22.78
CA PHE A 116 13.02 -29.90 -22.52
C PHE A 116 12.18 -30.96 -23.24
N LYS A 117 11.04 -30.59 -23.86
CA LYS A 117 10.26 -31.48 -24.74
C LYS A 117 10.64 -31.36 -26.22
N ALA A 118 11.36 -30.30 -26.59
CA ALA A 118 11.82 -30.03 -27.95
C ALA A 118 13.30 -30.40 -28.15
N SER A 119 13.93 -31.02 -27.13
CA SER A 119 15.29 -31.54 -27.13
C SER A 119 15.25 -33.07 -27.13
#